data_AF-A0A7J2H864-F1
#
_entry.id   AF-A0A7J2H864-F1
#
_cell.length_a   1.000
_cell.length_b   1.000
_cell.length_c   1.000
_cell.angle_alpha   90.00
_cell.angle_beta   90.00
_cell.angle_gamma   90.00
#
_symmetry.space_group_name_H-M   'P 1'
#
loop_
_entity.id
_entity.type
_entity.pdbx_description
1 polymer ?
#
loop_
_entity_poly.entity_id
_entity_poly.type
_entity_poly.pdbx_seq_one_letter_code
_entity_poly.pdbx_strand_id
1 'polypeptide(L)' 'MHGILIDLLGTFLGIIVLAALVILGIVIIIFLVKMLILLLPAGLIAFAVWMLTGDLSLAIIAFIVVAIISLVKLL' A
#
# COMPACT_ATOMS: atom_id res chain seq x y z
N MET A 1 23.99 34.70 -22.32
CA MET A 1 23.07 33.70 -22.92
C MET A 1 23.27 32.28 -22.38
N HIS A 2 24.47 31.83 -22.01
CA HIS A 2 24.70 30.45 -21.49
C HIS A 2 24.02 30.15 -20.13
N GLY A 3 24.03 31.06 -19.17
CA GLY A 3 23.41 30.83 -17.85
C GLY A 3 21.89 30.62 -17.90
N ILE A 4 21.19 31.37 -18.75
CA ILE A 4 19.73 31.28 -18.91
C ILE A 4 19.30 29.90 -19.41
N LEU A 5 20.07 29.28 -20.32
CA LEU A 5 19.74 27.95 -20.84
C LEU A 5 19.93 26.86 -19.78
N ILE A 6 20.94 27.00 -18.92
CA ILE A 6 21.20 26.06 -17.81
C ILE A 6 20.09 26.16 -16.76
N ASP A 7 19.64 27.38 -16.43
CA ASP A 7 18.55 27.60 -15.48
C ASP A 7 17.20 27.05 -16.00
N LEU A 8 16.91 27.24 -17.29
CA LEU A 8 15.73 26.65 -17.93
C LEU A 8 15.78 25.11 -17.94
N LEU A 9 16.94 24.52 -18.25
CA LEU A 9 17.13 23.08 -18.26
C LEU A 9 16.94 22.51 -16.85
N GLY A 10 17.54 23.14 -15.84
CA GLY A 10 17.40 22.76 -14.44
C GLY A 10 15.95 22.80 -13.96
N THR A 11 15.21 23.84 -14.33
CA THR A 11 13.78 23.98 -14.01
C THR A 11 12.94 22.90 -14.68
N PHE A 12 13.19 22.62 -15.96
CA PHE A 12 12.47 21.60 -16.72
C PHE A 12 12.72 20.18 -16.17
N LEU A 13 13.97 19.85 -15.87
CA LEU A 13 14.33 18.60 -15.19
C LEU A 13 13.66 18.49 -13.82
N GLY A 14 13.65 19.59 -13.04
CA GLY A 14 13.00 19.62 -11.74
C GLY A 14 11.51 19.26 -11.81
N ILE A 15 10.80 19.81 -12.81
CA ILE A 15 9.38 19.51 -13.03
C ILE A 15 9.17 18.04 -13.43
N ILE A 16 10.02 17.48 -14.30
CA ILE A 16 9.94 16.07 -14.70
C ILE A 16 10.14 15.15 -13.50
N VAL A 17 11.16 15.43 -12.68
CA VAL A 17 11.46 14.64 -11.48
C VAL A 17 10.30 14.71 -10.49
N LEU A 18 9.75 15.90 -10.23
CA LEU A 18 8.57 16.07 -9.39
C LEU A 18 7.36 15.30 -9.93
N ALA A 19 7.10 15.36 -11.24
CA ALA A 19 6.01 14.62 -11.86
C ALA A 19 6.18 13.10 -11.68
N ALA A 20 7.40 12.58 -11.86
CA ALA A 20 7.70 11.17 -11.65
C ALA A 20 7.48 10.74 -10.19
N LEU A 21 7.90 11.56 -9.22
CA LEU A 21 7.67 11.33 -7.79
C LEU A 21 6.18 11.32 -7.44
N VAL A 22 5.39 12.24 -7.99
CA VAL A 22 3.94 12.28 -7.79
C VAL A 22 3.28 11.00 -8.32
N ILE A 23 3.65 10.57 -9.53
CA ILE A 23 3.13 9.34 -10.13
C ILE A 23 3.49 8.13 -9.25
N LEU A 24 4.74 8.03 -8.80
CA LEU A 24 5.20 6.96 -7.92
C LEU A 24 4.41 6.93 -6.61
N GLY A 25 4.18 8.09 -6.00
CA GLY A 25 3.37 8.21 -4.79
C GLY A 25 1.94 7.72 -5.01
N ILE A 26 1.31 8.11 -6.11
CA ILE A 26 -0.05 7.65 -6.47
C ILE A 26 -0.08 6.13 -6.65
N VAL A 27 0.89 5.56 -7.37
CA VAL A 27 0.97 4.10 -7.58
C VAL A 27 1.10 3.35 -6.25
N ILE A 28 1.95 3.84 -5.34
CA ILE A 28 2.13 3.25 -4.01
C ILE A 28 0.82 3.31 -3.22
N ILE A 29 0.13 4.46 -3.21
CA ILE A 29 -1.14 4.62 -2.49
C ILE A 29 -2.19 3.64 -3.04
N ILE A 30 -2.32 3.52 -4.36
CA ILE A 30 -3.25 2.58 -5.00
C ILE A 30 -2.92 1.14 -4.58
N PHE A 31 -1.64 0.78 -4.56
CA PHE A 31 -1.20 -0.55 -4.14
C PHE A 31 -1.54 -0.83 -2.67
N LEU A 32 -1.30 0.14 -1.78
CA LEU A 32 -1.64 0.02 -0.35
C LEU A 32 -3.14 -0.14 -0.13
N VAL A 33 -3.97 0.65 -0.80
CA VAL A 33 -5.44 0.55 -0.70
C VAL A 33 -5.92 -0.82 -1.18
N LYS A 34 -5.38 -1.31 -2.30
CA LYS A 34 -5.68 -2.65 -2.81
C LYS A 34 -5.29 -3.74 -1.81
N MET A 35 -4.10 -3.66 -1.21
CA MET A 35 -3.66 -4.61 -0.17
C MET A 35 -4.59 -4.58 1.05
N LEU A 36 -5.03 -3.39 1.48
CA LEU A 36 -5.93 -3.25 2.62
C LEU A 36 -7.28 -3.92 2.36
N ILE A 37 -7.87 -3.71 1.17
CA ILE A 37 -9.12 -4.36 0.77
C ILE A 37 -8.95 -5.88 0.67
N LEU A 38 -7.82 -6.36 0.14
CA LEU A 38 -7.52 -7.79 0.04
C LEU A 38 -7.41 -8.47 1.41
N LEU A 39 -6.82 -7.77 2.39
CA LEU A 39 -6.65 -8.27 3.76
C LEU A 39 -7.90 -8.04 4.63
N LEU A 40 -8.90 -7.31 4.14
CA LEU A 40 -10.12 -7.00 4.87
C LEU A 40 -10.86 -8.24 5.39
N PRO A 41 -11.02 -9.35 4.62
CA PRO A 41 -11.62 -10.58 5.13
C PRO A 41 -10.81 -11.18 6.28
N ALA A 42 -9.48 -11.17 6.19
CA ALA A 42 -8.61 -11.66 7.26
C ALA A 42 -8.75 -10.82 8.53
N GLY A 43 -8.80 -9.49 8.39
CA GLY A 43 -9.03 -8.57 9.50
C GLY A 43 -10.39 -8.80 10.17
N LEU A 44 -11.45 -9.00 9.39
CA LEU A 44 -12.79 -9.29 9.90
C LEU A 44 -12.83 -10.61 10.68
N ILE A 45 -12.23 -11.68 10.16
CA ILE A 45 -12.19 -12.97 10.86
C ILE A 45 -11.35 -12.87 12.14
N ALA A 46 -10.18 -12.22 12.09
CA ALA A 46 -9.34 -12.02 13.27
C ALA A 46 -10.08 -11.24 14.37
N PHE A 47 -10.78 -10.18 14.00
CA PHE A 47 -11.61 -9.40 14.91
C PHE A 47 -12.74 -10.24 15.52
N ALA A 48 -13.43 -11.04 14.71
CA ALA A 48 -14.47 -11.94 15.18
C ALA A 48 -13.92 -12.98 16.17
N VAL A 49 -12.78 -13.60 15.85
CA VAL A 49 -12.12 -14.57 16.75
C VAL A 49 -11.73 -13.90 18.07
N TRP A 50 -11.10 -12.73 18.02
CA TRP A 50 -10.75 -11.98 19.24
C TRP A 50 -11.98 -11.65 20.09
N MET A 51 -13.07 -11.19 19.48
CA MET A 51 -14.30 -10.85 20.19
C MET A 51 -14.94 -12.06 20.87
N LEU A 52 -14.84 -13.25 20.26
CA LEU A 52 -15.44 -14.48 20.78
C LEU A 52 -14.57 -15.18 21.84
N THR A 53 -13.24 -15.14 21.70
CA THR A 53 -12.33 -15.86 22.60
C THR A 53 -11.67 -14.97 23.65
N GLY A 54 -11.59 -13.67 23.40
CA GLY A 54 -10.78 -12.72 24.17
C GLY A 54 -9.27 -12.92 24.01
N ASP A 55 -8.83 -13.91 23.23
CA ASP A 55 -7.42 -14.29 23.09
C ASP A 55 -6.81 -13.67 21.83
N LEU A 56 -5.85 -12.78 22.05
CA LEU A 56 -5.12 -12.10 20.98
C LEU A 56 -4.26 -13.07 20.15
N SER A 57 -3.74 -14.12 20.76
CA SER A 57 -2.90 -15.12 20.09
C SER A 57 -3.70 -15.87 19.04
N LEU A 58 -4.93 -16.30 19.39
CA LEU A 58 -5.84 -16.97 18.47
C LEU A 58 -6.29 -16.05 17.34
N ALA A 59 -6.53 -14.77 17.63
CA ALA A 59 -6.87 -13.77 16.63
C ALA A 59 -5.74 -13.54 15.60
N ILE A 60 -4.49 -13.48 16.06
CA ILE A 60 -3.31 -13.37 15.18
C ILE A 60 -3.19 -14.60 14.29
N ILE A 61 -3.35 -15.80 14.85
CA ILE A 61 -3.32 -17.05 14.07
C ILE A 61 -4.43 -17.04 13.01
N ALA A 62 -5.65 -16.65 13.38
CA ALA A 62 -6.78 -16.56 12.46
C ALA A 62 -6.53 -15.52 11.36
N PHE A 63 -5.96 -14.36 11.70
CA PHE A 63 -5.55 -13.34 10.71
C PHE A 63 -4.57 -13.93 9.69
N ILE A 64 -3.50 -14.58 10.16
CA ILE A 64 -2.43 -15.11 9.29
C ILE A 64 -3.00 -16.18 8.36
N VAL A 65 -3.77 -17.14 8.88
CA VAL A 65 -4.35 -18.23 8.08
C VAL A 65 -5.29 -17.68 7.00
N VAL A 66 -6.20 -16.77 7.37
CA VAL A 66 -7.17 -16.21 6.42
C VAL A 66 -6.49 -15.23 5.45
N ALA A 67 -5.46 -14.50 5.89
CA ALA A 67 -4.67 -13.63 5.01
C ALA A 67 -3.98 -14.44 3.91
N ILE A 68 -3.35 -15.58 4.26
CA ILE A 68 -2.74 -16.47 3.28
C ILE A 68 -3.79 -17.00 2.31
N ILE A 69 -4.95 -17.47 2.80
CA ILE A 69 -6.05 -17.96 1.95
C ILE A 69 -6.56 -16.85 1.01
N SER A 70 -6.73 -15.62 1.52
CA SER A 70 -7.18 -14.47 0.72
C SER A 70 -6.18 -14.10 -0.36
N LEU A 71 -4.88 -14.12 -0.05
CA LEU A 71 -3.82 -13.90 -1.03
C LEU A 71 -3.80 -15.00 -2.11
N VAL A 72 -3.89 -16.28 -1.70
CA VAL A 72 -3.88 -17.41 -2.63
C VAL A 72 -5.11 -17.43 -3.53
N LYS A 73 -6.28 -17.03 -3.03
CA LYS A 73 -7.51 -16.99 -3.84
C LYS A 73 -7.51 -15.84 -4.86
N LEU A 74 -6.69 -14.81 -4.65
CA LEU A 74 -6.56 -13.68 -5.56
C LEU A 74 -5.52 -13.92 -6.67
N LEU A 75 -4.47 -14.71 -6.38
CA LEU A 75 -3.43 -15.12 -7.34
C LEU A 75 -3.96 -16.14 -8.35
#